data_AF-A0A239SVH8-F1
#
_entry.id   AF-A0A239SVH8-F1
#
_cell.length_a   1.000
_cell.length_b   1.000
_cell.length_c   1.000
_cell.angle_alpha   90.00
_cell.angle_beta   90.00
_cell.angle_gamma   90.00
#
_symmetry.space_group_name_H-M   'P 1'
#
loop_
_entity.id
_entity.type
_entity.pdbx_description
1 polymer ?
#
loop_
_entity_poly.entity_id
_entity_poly.type
_entity_poly.pdbx_seq_one_letter_code
_entity_poly.pdbx_strand_id
1 'polypeptide(L)'
;MMLTKIIIGLFGLIEVAANLIFLLRFFEREDFQYAQVFHGDLPQSASQKAWLLKITASFLLGLVALAGTLVFLFHLTSLGLALYYLFGLGMLVMTLIQALYYGKQHWPAKFALILGLVFLLLVFFQI
;
A
#
# COMPACT_ATOMS: atom_id res chain seq x y z
N MET A 1 -3.56 -11.10 -16.92
CA MET A 1 -3.11 -11.66 -15.63
C MET A 1 -1.61 -11.47 -15.41
N MET A 2 -0.77 -11.67 -16.44
CA MET A 2 0.68 -11.48 -16.31
C MET A 2 1.02 -10.03 -15.94
N LEU A 3 0.33 -9.06 -16.53
CA LEU A 3 0.54 -7.65 -16.25
C LEU A 3 0.19 -7.32 -14.79
N THR A 4 -0.97 -7.77 -14.29
CA THR A 4 -1.34 -7.62 -12.87
C THR A 4 -0.29 -8.22 -11.95
N LYS A 5 0.25 -9.41 -12.26
CA LYS A 5 1.31 -10.03 -11.45
C LYS A 5 2.57 -9.17 -11.37
N ILE A 6 3.00 -8.63 -12.50
CA ILE A 6 4.20 -7.77 -12.57
C ILE A 6 3.95 -6.46 -11.80
N ILE A 7 2.83 -5.79 -12.05
CA ILE A 7 2.50 -4.51 -11.42
C ILE A 7 2.39 -4.67 -9.89
N ILE A 8 1.60 -5.65 -9.43
CA ILE A 8 1.38 -5.88 -7.99
C ILE A 8 2.66 -6.39 -7.32
N GLY A 9 3.43 -7.25 -7.98
CA GLY A 9 4.72 -7.72 -7.45
C GLY A 9 5.73 -6.58 -7.27
N LEU A 10 5.90 -5.73 -8.29
CA LEU A 10 6.80 -4.57 -8.22
C LEU A 10 6.33 -3.56 -7.18
N PHE A 11 5.03 -3.26 -7.15
CA PHE A 11 4.47 -2.34 -6.17
C PHE A 11 4.62 -2.89 -4.74
N GLY A 12 4.35 -4.17 -4.53
CA GLY A 12 4.58 -4.85 -3.25
C GLY A 12 6.03 -4.77 -2.80
N LEU A 13 6.99 -4.94 -3.72
CA LEU A 13 8.41 -4.79 -3.43
C LEU A 13 8.77 -3.36 -2.98
N ILE A 14 8.25 -2.35 -3.70
CA ILE A 14 8.46 -0.93 -3.38
C ILE A 14 7.88 -0.62 -2.00
N GLU A 15 6.63 -1.03 -1.72
CA GLU A 15 5.99 -0.82 -0.42
C GLU A 15 6.78 -1.49 0.70
N VAL A 16 7.22 -2.75 0.53
CA VAL A 16 8.02 -3.44 1.56
C VAL A 16 9.34 -2.72 1.80
N ALA A 17 10.10 -2.40 0.75
CA ALA A 17 11.40 -1.78 0.87
C ALA A 17 11.32 -0.37 1.49
N ALA A 18 10.45 0.48 0.97
CA ALA A 18 10.30 1.86 1.44
C ALA A 18 9.78 1.91 2.88
N ASN A 19 8.71 1.17 3.18
CA ASN A 19 8.12 1.21 4.52
C ASN A 19 9.00 0.52 5.57
N LEU A 20 9.80 -0.49 5.20
CA LEU A 20 10.79 -1.06 6.12
C LEU A 20 11.82 0.00 6.54
N ILE A 21 12.34 0.78 5.60
CA ILE A 21 13.29 1.87 5.91
C ILE A 21 12.65 2.88 6.85
N PHE A 22 11.37 3.25 6.62
CA PHE A 22 10.66 4.19 7.48
C PHE A 22 10.40 3.62 8.88
N LEU A 23 10.04 2.33 8.99
CA LEU A 23 9.84 1.67 10.28
C LEU A 23 11.15 1.59 11.07
N LEU A 24 12.24 1.14 10.45
CA LEU A 24 13.56 1.08 11.10
C LEU A 24 13.98 2.45 11.63
N ARG A 25 13.83 3.48 10.80
CA ARG A 25 14.14 4.85 11.21
C ARG A 25 13.26 5.34 12.36
N PHE A 26 11.96 5.02 12.34
CA PHE A 26 11.06 5.38 13.44
C PHE A 26 11.49 4.70 14.74
N PHE A 27 11.88 3.43 14.72
CA PHE A 27 12.36 2.75 15.92
C PHE A 27 13.72 3.29 16.42
N GLU A 28 14.55 3.85 15.54
CA GLU A 28 15.83 4.47 15.92
C GLU A 28 15.70 5.90 16.45
N ARG A 29 14.81 6.71 15.85
CA ARG A 29 14.78 8.18 16.03
C ARG A 29 13.42 8.74 16.44
N GLU A 30 12.39 7.91 16.52
CA GLU A 30 10.99 8.30 16.79
C GLU A 30 10.45 9.39 15.84
N ASP A 31 11.02 9.50 14.64
CA ASP A 31 10.64 10.49 13.62
C ASP A 31 10.08 9.84 12.35
N PHE A 32 9.19 10.58 11.68
CA PHE A 32 8.64 10.22 10.37
C PHE A 32 8.97 11.27 9.31
N GLN A 33 9.97 12.14 9.54
CA GLN A 33 10.24 13.27 8.63
C GLN A 33 10.48 12.81 7.20
N TYR A 34 11.20 11.69 7.03
CA TYR A 34 11.50 11.16 5.71
C TYR A 34 10.28 10.51 5.06
N ALA A 35 9.47 9.79 5.86
CA ALA A 35 8.21 9.27 5.39
C ALA A 35 7.25 10.40 4.98
N GLN A 36 7.21 11.52 5.70
CA GLN A 36 6.38 12.69 5.38
C GLN A 36 6.77 13.39 4.08
N VAL A 37 8.05 13.32 3.69
CA VAL A 37 8.53 13.86 2.41
C VAL A 37 8.27 12.87 1.28
N PHE A 38 8.45 11.57 1.54
CA PHE A 38 8.37 10.54 0.50
C PHE A 38 6.92 10.12 0.21
N HIS A 39 6.11 9.97 1.25
CA HIS A 39 4.70 9.67 1.15
C HIS A 39 3.90 10.97 1.08
N GLY A 40 3.49 11.33 -0.12
CA GLY A 40 2.69 12.53 -0.35
C GLY A 40 1.22 12.41 0.07
N ASP A 41 0.73 11.24 0.47
CA ASP A 41 -0.69 10.90 0.64
C ASP A 41 -1.27 11.20 2.04
N LEU A 42 -0.43 11.46 3.03
CA LEU A 42 -0.83 12.02 4.33
C LEU A 42 -0.26 13.43 4.50
N PRO A 43 -1.00 14.40 5.08
CA PRO A 43 -0.47 15.72 5.34
C PRO A 43 0.54 15.70 6.50
N GLN A 44 1.47 16.66 6.51
CA GLN A 44 2.44 16.83 7.61
C GLN A 44 1.77 17.07 8.97
N SER A 45 0.55 17.61 8.98
CA SER A 45 -0.26 17.81 10.19
C SER A 45 -0.89 16.52 10.75
N ALA A 46 -0.80 15.39 10.05
CA ALA A 46 -1.30 14.12 10.57
C ALA A 46 -0.49 13.65 11.79
N SER A 47 -1.17 13.02 12.76
CA SER A 47 -0.53 12.56 14.00
C SER A 47 0.51 11.48 13.72
N GLN A 48 1.53 11.37 14.59
CA GLN A 48 2.52 10.29 14.50
C GLN A 48 1.87 8.89 14.51
N LYS A 49 0.78 8.71 15.25
CA LYS A 49 0.02 7.45 15.27
C LYS A 49 -0.59 7.14 13.90
N ALA A 50 -1.13 8.14 13.20
CA ALA A 50 -1.68 7.96 11.85
C ALA A 50 -0.57 7.59 10.85
N TRP A 51 0.59 8.24 10.95
CA TRP A 51 1.78 7.92 10.16
C TRP A 51 2.27 6.49 10.41
N LEU A 52 2.44 6.10 11.67
CA LEU A 52 2.87 4.75 12.04
C LEU A 52 1.90 3.68 11.53
N LEU A 53 0.58 3.89 11.74
CA LEU A 53 -0.45 2.98 11.26
C LEU A 53 -0.39 2.81 9.75
N LYS A 54 -0.25 3.92 9.03
CA LYS A 54 -0.21 3.94 7.56
C LYS A 54 1.02 3.20 7.03
N ILE A 55 2.21 3.51 7.53
CA ILE A 55 3.47 2.86 7.11
C ILE A 55 3.41 1.36 7.42
N THR A 56 2.93 0.98 8.60
CA THR A 56 2.81 -0.42 9.00
C THR A 56 1.80 -1.16 8.13
N ALA A 57 0.63 -0.54 7.85
CA ALA A 57 -0.38 -1.14 6.98
C ALA A 57 0.14 -1.31 5.55
N SER A 58 0.77 -0.28 4.99
CA SER A 58 1.43 -0.33 3.68
C SER A 58 2.48 -1.43 3.60
N PHE A 59 3.34 -1.55 4.62
CA PHE A 59 4.34 -2.63 4.71
C PHE A 59 3.70 -4.01 4.67
N LEU A 60 2.67 -4.25 5.50
CA LEU A 60 1.97 -5.53 5.56
C LEU A 60 1.24 -5.85 4.25
N LEU A 61 0.60 -4.86 3.63
CA LEU A 61 -0.05 -5.03 2.32
C LEU A 61 0.98 -5.36 1.22
N GLY A 62 2.15 -4.72 1.25
CA GLY A 62 3.26 -5.05 0.36
C GLY A 62 3.72 -6.51 0.53
N LEU A 63 3.84 -7.00 1.76
CA LEU A 63 4.15 -8.42 2.02
C LEU A 63 3.07 -9.35 1.46
N VAL A 64 1.78 -9.00 1.59
CA VAL A 64 0.67 -9.77 1.02
C VAL A 64 0.75 -9.82 -0.51
N ALA A 65 1.07 -8.70 -1.16
CA ALA A 65 1.27 -8.64 -2.61
C ALA A 65 2.45 -9.51 -3.07
N LEU A 66 3.58 -9.46 -2.37
CA LEU A 66 4.74 -10.31 -2.68
C LEU A 66 4.43 -11.79 -2.45
N ALA A 67 3.77 -12.14 -1.34
CA ALA A 67 3.34 -13.50 -1.06
C ALA A 67 2.42 -14.02 -2.17
N GLY A 68 1.43 -13.23 -2.61
CA GLY A 68 0.57 -13.59 -3.73
C GLY A 68 1.35 -13.85 -5.01
N THR A 69 2.35 -13.01 -5.29
CA THR A 69 3.22 -13.15 -6.47
C THR A 69 4.04 -14.43 -6.41
N LEU A 70 4.63 -14.76 -5.26
CA LEU A 70 5.37 -16.01 -5.05
C LEU A 70 4.46 -17.23 -5.17
N VAL A 71 3.27 -17.20 -4.58
CA VAL A 71 2.28 -18.27 -4.67
C VAL A 71 1.87 -18.54 -6.13
N PHE A 72 1.78 -17.51 -6.96
CA PHE A 72 1.56 -17.69 -8.40
C PHE A 72 2.72 -18.38 -9.12
N LEU A 73 3.97 -18.21 -8.67
CA LEU A 73 5.13 -18.91 -9.24
C LEU A 73 5.08 -20.42 -8.94
N PHE A 74 4.46 -20.81 -7.83
CA PHE A 74 4.21 -22.21 -7.47
C PHE A 74 2.90 -22.78 -8.06
N HIS A 75 2.29 -22.10 -9.03
CA HIS A 75 1.05 -22.51 -9.71
C HIS A 75 -0.19 -22.63 -8.81
N LEU A 76 -0.18 -22.06 -7.60
CA LEU A 76 -1.31 -22.04 -6.68
C LEU A 76 -2.26 -20.86 -6.97
N THR A 77 -2.92 -20.90 -8.12
CA THR A 77 -3.69 -19.76 -8.68
C THR A 77 -4.75 -19.20 -7.74
N SER A 78 -5.56 -20.03 -7.09
CA SER A 78 -6.66 -19.57 -6.23
C SER A 78 -6.17 -18.83 -4.99
N LEU A 79 -5.10 -19.34 -4.36
CA LEU A 79 -4.48 -18.69 -3.19
C LEU A 79 -3.78 -17.39 -3.59
N GLY A 80 -3.07 -17.38 -4.72
CA GLY A 80 -2.43 -16.17 -5.27
C GLY A 80 -3.45 -15.07 -5.54
N LEU A 81 -4.60 -15.42 -6.14
CA LEU A 81 -5.71 -14.50 -6.38
C LEU A 81 -6.32 -13.97 -5.07
N ALA A 82 -6.55 -14.84 -4.09
CA ALA A 82 -7.07 -14.42 -2.79
C ALA A 82 -6.15 -13.38 -2.11
N LEU A 83 -4.83 -13.58 -2.19
CA LEU A 83 -3.85 -12.63 -1.67
C LEU A 83 -3.84 -11.32 -2.46
N TYR A 84 -3.96 -11.35 -3.78
CA TYR A 84 -4.10 -10.13 -4.59
C TYR A 84 -5.40 -9.37 -4.29
N TYR A 85 -6.51 -10.07 -4.07
CA TYR A 85 -7.76 -9.43 -3.65
C TYR A 85 -7.62 -8.78 -2.28
N LEU A 86 -6.98 -9.46 -1.33
CA LEU A 86 -6.69 -8.91 -0.01
C LEU A 86 -5.83 -7.65 -0.10
N PHE A 87 -4.79 -7.67 -0.93
CA PHE A 87 -3.97 -6.50 -1.22
C PHE A 87 -4.81 -5.35 -1.83
N GLY A 88 -5.56 -5.61 -2.90
CA GLY A 88 -6.36 -4.59 -3.57
C GLY A 88 -7.44 -3.96 -2.68
N LEU A 89 -8.16 -4.79 -1.91
CA LEU A 89 -9.15 -4.33 -0.94
C LEU A 89 -8.49 -3.55 0.20
N GLY A 90 -7.36 -4.02 0.72
CA GLY A 90 -6.62 -3.33 1.77
C GLY A 90 -6.11 -1.96 1.32
N MET A 91 -5.57 -1.86 0.10
CA MET A 91 -5.17 -0.59 -0.50
C MET A 91 -6.36 0.36 -0.67
N LEU A 92 -7.52 -0.16 -1.12
CA LEU A 92 -8.73 0.65 -1.23
C LEU A 92 -9.20 1.19 0.12
N VAL A 93 -9.26 0.34 1.15
CA VAL A 93 -9.68 0.77 2.50
C VAL A 93 -8.74 1.82 3.05
N MET A 94 -7.42 1.62 2.93
CA MET A 94 -6.43 2.58 3.41
C MET A 94 -6.57 3.95 2.71
N THR A 95 -6.68 3.94 1.38
CA THR A 95 -6.79 5.17 0.58
C THR A 95 -8.15 5.86 0.76
N LEU A 96 -9.22 5.10 1.03
CA LEU A 96 -10.52 5.64 1.42
C LEU A 96 -10.45 6.35 2.78
N ILE A 97 -9.82 5.74 3.78
CA ILE A 97 -9.60 6.35 5.09
C ILE A 97 -8.81 7.66 4.92
N GLN A 98 -7.72 7.66 4.15
CA GLN A 98 -6.95 8.87 3.88
C GLN A 98 -7.80 9.97 3.22
N ALA A 99 -8.59 9.63 2.20
CA ALA A 99 -9.46 10.57 1.51
C ALA A 99 -10.54 11.16 2.44
N LEU A 100 -11.12 10.34 3.32
CA LEU A 100 -12.17 10.78 4.26
C LEU A 100 -11.62 11.73 5.34
N TYR A 101 -10.48 11.39 5.94
CA TYR A 101 -9.93 12.17 7.06
C TYR A 101 -9.12 13.38 6.60
N TYR A 102 -8.39 13.28 5.48
CA TYR A 102 -7.43 14.29 5.07
C TYR A 102 -7.74 14.92 3.70
N GLY A 103 -8.63 14.32 2.91
CA GLY A 103 -8.90 14.77 1.55
C GLY A 103 -9.38 16.22 1.45
N LYS A 104 -10.15 16.74 2.42
CA LYS A 104 -10.64 18.14 2.37
C LYS A 104 -9.52 19.17 2.30
N GLN A 105 -8.40 18.92 2.98
CA GLN A 105 -7.29 19.86 3.13
C GLN A 105 -6.05 19.44 2.33
N HIS A 106 -5.96 18.16 1.94
CA HIS A 106 -4.79 17.56 1.31
C HIS A 106 -5.19 16.83 0.03
N TRP A 107 -5.00 17.50 -1.11
CA TRP A 107 -5.35 16.95 -2.43
C TRP A 107 -4.74 15.57 -2.73
N PRO A 108 -3.47 15.29 -2.41
CA PRO A 108 -2.89 13.95 -2.64
C PRO A 108 -3.68 12.82 -1.98
N ALA A 109 -4.26 13.04 -0.79
CA ALA A 109 -5.10 12.04 -0.12
C ALA A 109 -6.36 11.70 -0.91
N LYS A 110 -6.93 12.66 -1.68
CA LYS A 110 -8.06 12.38 -2.58
C LYS A 110 -7.62 11.55 -3.78
N PHE A 111 -6.48 11.88 -4.37
CA PHE A 111 -5.98 11.18 -5.55
C PHE A 111 -5.50 9.76 -5.23
N ALA A 112 -5.05 9.50 -3.99
CA ALA A 112 -4.69 8.17 -3.53
C ALA A 112 -5.85 7.16 -3.65
N LEU A 113 -7.11 7.60 -3.51
CA LEU A 113 -8.28 6.74 -3.70
C LEU A 113 -8.36 6.16 -5.12
N ILE A 114 -7.97 6.94 -6.14
CA ILE A 114 -7.94 6.48 -7.53
C ILE A 114 -6.95 5.32 -7.66
N LEU A 115 -5.79 5.42 -7.01
CA LEU A 115 -4.78 4.35 -7.02
C LEU A 115 -5.34 3.06 -6.39
N GLY A 116 -6.03 3.16 -5.25
CA GLY A 116 -6.69 2.02 -4.61
C GLY A 116 -7.73 1.35 -5.53
N LEU A 117 -8.55 2.15 -6.22
CA LEU A 117 -9.52 1.65 -7.21
C LEU A 117 -8.83 0.97 -8.40
N VAL A 118 -7.76 1.55 -8.94
CA VAL A 118 -7.01 0.97 -10.05
C VAL A 118 -6.45 -0.40 -9.67
N PHE A 119 -5.88 -0.56 -8.47
CA PHE A 119 -5.39 -1.87 -8.02
C PHE A 119 -6.52 -2.90 -7.87
N LEU A 120 -7.66 -2.51 -7.29
CA LEU A 120 -8.79 -3.43 -7.17
C LEU A 120 -9.29 -3.88 -8.55
N LEU A 121 -9.42 -2.95 -9.50
CA LEU A 121 -9.87 -3.26 -10.86
C LEU A 121 -8.85 -4.14 -11.62
N LEU A 122 -7.56 -3.89 -11.45
CA LEU A 122 -6.49 -4.74 -12.02
C LEU A 122 -6.64 -6.20 -11.55
N VAL A 123 -6.85 -6.41 -10.25
CA VAL A 123 -7.05 -7.75 -9.69
C VAL A 123 -8.37 -8.37 -10.16
N PHE A 124 -9.46 -7.61 -10.11
CA PHE A 124 -10.81 -8.11 -10.43
C PHE A 124 -10.94 -8.53 -11.91
N PHE A 125 -10.45 -7.69 -12.83
CA PHE A 125 -10.44 -7.99 -14.26
C PHE A 125 -9.28 -8.89 -14.68
N GLN A 126 -8.38 -9.22 -13.75
CA GLN A 126 -7.28 -10.14 -13.98
C GLN A 126 -6.42 -9.73 -15.19
N ILE A 127 -6.20 -8.42 -15.36
CA ILE A 127 -5.51 -7.82 -16.52
C ILE A 127 -4.03 -8.22 -16.59
#